data_AF-A0A846C7V3-F1
#
_entry.id   AF-A0A846C7V3-F1
#
_cell.length_a   1.000
_cell.length_b   1.000
_cell.length_c   1.000
_cell.angle_alpha   90.00
_cell.angle_beta   90.00
_cell.angle_gamma   90.00
#
_symmetry.space_group_name_H-M   'P 1'
#
loop_
_entity.id
_entity.type
_entity.pdbx_description
1 polymer ?
#
loop_
_entity_poly.entity_id
_entity_poly.type
_entity_poly.pdbx_seq_one_letter_code
_entity_poly.pdbx_strand_id
1 'polypeptide(L)'
;MRIAPTRYFLSFVVEIQPEILPQTDNSVGIDLGISTFATLSDGTKIDAPKPLKKRIKKYQKLSKLLSHKTPGSKRYEKARARVAKFHAKLKDIRTDFLHKLSTKIIRENQTVVLEDRKLSRARSDLGWI
;
A
#
# COMPACT_ATOMS: atom_id res chain seq x y z
N MET A 1 9.64 -3.98 17.28
CA MET A 1 8.98 -2.86 17.99
C MET A 1 9.05 -1.59 17.13
N ARG A 2 7.94 -1.12 16.51
CA ARG A 2 7.93 0.12 15.70
C ARG A 2 7.27 1.23 16.51
N ILE A 3 8.09 2.13 17.06
CA ILE A 3 7.62 3.32 17.77
C ILE A 3 7.14 4.34 16.74
N ALA A 4 5.83 4.57 16.69
CA ALA A 4 5.23 5.75 16.06
C ALA A 4 4.62 6.60 17.18
N PRO A 5 5.24 7.73 17.58
CA PRO A 5 5.01 8.31 18.91
C PRO A 5 3.69 9.10 19.09
N THR A 6 2.70 9.00 18.19
CA THR A 6 1.46 9.81 18.30
C THR A 6 0.25 9.18 17.58
N ARG A 7 -0.02 7.88 17.74
CA ARG A 7 -1.27 7.29 17.20
C ARG A 7 -1.91 6.40 18.25
N TYR A 8 -3.19 6.67 18.52
CA TYR A 8 -4.06 5.77 19.28
C TYR A 8 -4.87 4.95 18.29
N PHE A 9 -5.09 3.67 18.61
CA PHE A 9 -5.95 2.78 17.85
C PHE A 9 -7.05 2.30 18.78
N LEU A 10 -8.29 2.34 18.31
CA LEU A 10 -9.42 1.71 18.95
C LEU A 10 -9.89 0.58 18.05
N SER A 11 -10.05 -0.62 18.60
CA SER A 11 -10.58 -1.78 17.90
C SER A 11 -11.71 -2.35 18.74
N PHE A 12 -12.84 -2.60 18.09
CA PHE A 12 -14.00 -3.22 18.68
C PHE A 12 -14.43 -4.35 17.75
N VAL A 13 -14.89 -5.46 18.35
CA VAL A 13 -15.42 -6.60 17.61
C VAL A 13 -16.91 -6.37 17.42
N VAL A 14 -17.39 -6.52 16.19
CA VAL A 14 -18.81 -6.43 15.86
C VAL A 14 -19.22 -7.74 15.22
N GLU A 15 -20.35 -8.29 15.65
CA GLU A 15 -20.98 -9.41 14.97
C GLU A 15 -21.77 -8.87 13.78
N ILE A 16 -21.47 -9.40 12.59
CA ILE A 16 -22.07 -8.96 11.33
C ILE A 16 -22.72 -10.18 10.69
N GLN A 17 -23.99 -10.10 10.33
CA GLN A 17 -24.60 -11.11 9.47
C GLN A 17 -24.12 -10.86 8.04
N PRO A 18 -23.35 -11.79 7.43
CA PRO A 18 -22.87 -11.60 6.08
C PRO A 18 -24.03 -11.67 5.09
N GLU A 19 -24.17 -10.64 4.26
CA GLU A 19 -25.05 -10.70 3.11
C GLU A 19 -24.47 -11.67 2.07
N ILE A 20 -25.21 -12.75 1.79
CA ILE A 20 -24.82 -13.73 0.77
C ILE A 20 -25.12 -13.11 -0.59
N LEU A 21 -24.07 -12.76 -1.32
CA LEU A 21 -24.18 -12.28 -2.69
C LEU A 21 -24.57 -13.45 -3.62
N PRO A 22 -25.33 -13.20 -4.70
CA PRO A 22 -25.64 -14.23 -5.69
C PRO A 22 -24.35 -14.81 -6.30
N GLN A 23 -24.36 -16.09 -6.62
CA GLN A 23 -23.24 -16.73 -7.32
C GLN A 23 -23.05 -16.11 -8.70
N THR A 24 -21.80 -15.91 -9.10
CA THR A 24 -21.43 -15.38 -10.41
C THR A 24 -20.42 -16.30 -11.07
N ASP A 25 -20.58 -16.71 -12.33
CA ASP A 25 -19.58 -17.60 -12.98
C ASP A 25 -18.31 -16.86 -13.43
N ASN A 26 -18.11 -15.63 -12.95
CA ASN A 26 -17.00 -14.76 -13.32
C ASN A 26 -15.69 -15.27 -12.71
N SER A 27 -14.71 -15.43 -13.59
CA SER A 27 -13.31 -15.67 -13.23
C SER A 27 -12.44 -14.54 -13.76
N VAL A 28 -11.48 -14.10 -12.94
CA VAL A 28 -10.54 -13.06 -13.34
C VAL A 28 -9.10 -13.45 -13.04
N GLY A 29 -8.25 -13.38 -14.06
CA GLY A 29 -6.80 -13.44 -13.93
C GLY A 29 -6.25 -12.07 -13.60
N ILE A 30 -5.32 -11.98 -12.65
CA ILE A 30 -4.67 -10.74 -12.22
C ILE A 30 -3.17 -10.85 -12.54
N ASP A 31 -2.69 -9.99 -13.43
CA ASP A 31 -1.27 -9.79 -13.70
C ASP A 31 -0.77 -8.52 -12.98
N LEU A 32 0.17 -8.68 -12.04
CA LEU A 32 0.70 -7.58 -11.23
C LEU A 32 1.90 -6.92 -11.94
N GLY A 33 1.71 -5.66 -12.37
CA GLY A 33 2.70 -4.92 -13.15
C GLY A 33 3.46 -3.81 -12.39
N ILE A 34 4.54 -3.32 -13.02
CA ILE A 34 5.36 -2.19 -12.51
C ILE A 34 4.80 -0.83 -12.96
N SER A 35 4.27 -0.75 -14.19
CA SER A 35 3.70 0.47 -14.79
C SER A 35 2.24 0.68 -14.41
N THR A 36 1.44 -0.38 -14.45
CA THR A 36 0.05 -0.49 -14.00
C THR A 36 0.03 -1.46 -12.83
N PHE A 37 -0.62 -1.11 -11.71
CA PHE A 37 -0.57 -1.93 -10.49
C PHE A 37 -1.07 -3.37 -10.73
N ALA A 38 -2.17 -3.50 -11.45
CA ALA A 38 -2.66 -4.79 -11.89
C ALA A 38 -3.38 -4.67 -13.25
N THR A 39 -3.27 -5.68 -14.09
CA THR A 39 -4.10 -5.85 -15.29
C THR A 39 -4.95 -7.09 -15.10
N LEU A 40 -6.26 -6.95 -15.27
CA LEU A 40 -7.20 -8.05 -15.20
C LEU A 40 -7.33 -8.73 -16.57
N SER A 41 -7.71 -10.01 -16.59
CA SER A 41 -7.91 -10.78 -17.83
C SER A 41 -9.03 -10.25 -18.72
N ASP A 42 -9.95 -9.46 -18.16
CA ASP A 42 -11.00 -8.72 -18.90
C ASP A 42 -10.48 -7.46 -19.60
N GLY A 43 -9.17 -7.15 -19.48
CA GLY A 43 -8.53 -5.97 -20.04
C GLY A 43 -8.53 -4.75 -19.11
N THR A 44 -9.17 -4.83 -17.94
CA THR A 44 -9.20 -3.73 -16.95
C THR A 44 -7.81 -3.46 -16.41
N LYS A 45 -7.39 -2.19 -16.44
CA LYS A 45 -6.11 -1.72 -15.90
C LYS A 45 -6.34 -0.98 -14.59
N ILE A 46 -5.73 -1.48 -13.52
CA ILE A 46 -5.77 -0.88 -12.19
C ILE A 46 -4.48 -0.12 -11.97
N ASP A 47 -4.59 1.20 -11.83
CA ASP A 47 -3.43 2.06 -11.53
C ASP A 47 -3.06 2.03 -10.05
N ALA A 48 -1.76 2.14 -9.76
CA ALA A 48 -1.29 2.37 -8.40
C ALA A 48 -1.80 3.73 -7.87
N PRO A 49 -2.01 3.88 -6.55
CA PRO A 49 -2.52 5.11 -5.97
C PRO A 49 -1.65 6.34 -6.34
N LYS A 50 -2.21 7.23 -7.16
CA LYS A 50 -1.51 8.41 -7.69
C LYS A 50 -1.44 9.55 -6.64
N PRO A 51 -0.40 10.41 -6.64
CA PRO A 51 0.85 10.29 -7.38
C PRO A 51 1.96 9.65 -6.52
N LEU A 52 2.22 8.37 -6.76
CA LEU A 52 3.25 7.59 -6.06
C LEU A 52 4.67 8.17 -6.28
N LYS A 53 4.99 8.60 -7.51
CA LYS A 53 6.29 9.21 -7.88
C LYS A 53 6.63 10.45 -7.05
N LYS A 54 5.67 11.37 -6.84
CA LYS A 54 5.88 12.58 -6.02
C LYS A 54 6.15 12.20 -4.56
N ARG A 55 5.48 11.17 -4.06
CA ARG A 55 5.64 10.69 -2.68
C ARG A 55 6.99 10.00 -2.47
N ILE A 56 7.45 9.20 -3.43
CA ILE A 56 8.78 8.56 -3.40
C ILE A 56 9.89 9.62 -3.40
N LYS A 57 9.82 10.62 -4.29
CA LYS A 57 10.79 11.73 -4.30
C LYS A 57 10.84 12.45 -2.95
N LYS A 58 9.67 12.66 -2.34
CA LYS A 58 9.58 13.29 -1.01
C LYS A 58 10.19 12.40 0.08
N TYR A 59 9.94 11.09 0.05
CA TYR A 59 10.58 10.13 0.95
C TYR A 59 12.10 10.18 0.83
N GLN A 60 12.64 10.02 -0.39
CA GLN A 60 14.07 10.08 -0.66
C GLN A 60 14.71 11.38 -0.13
N LYS A 61 14.05 12.53 -0.36
CA LYS A 61 14.51 13.82 0.18
C LYS A 61 14.55 13.82 1.71
N LEU A 62 13.51 13.32 2.38
CA LEU A 62 13.45 13.26 3.85
C LEU A 62 14.49 12.30 4.42
N SER A 63 14.67 11.13 3.79
CA SER A 63 15.67 10.13 4.19
C SER A 63 17.09 10.65 4.01
N LYS A 64 17.40 11.34 2.91
CA LYS A 64 18.70 12.00 2.69
C LYS A 64 18.95 13.13 3.71
N LEU A 65 17.92 13.90 4.03
CA LEU A 65 18.05 14.94 5.06
C LEU A 65 18.33 14.35 6.45
N LEU A 66 17.76 13.18 6.76
CA LEU A 66 18.00 12.46 8.00
C LEU A 66 19.43 11.90 8.06
N SER A 67 19.93 11.30 6.98
CA SER A 67 21.28 10.70 6.94
C SER A 67 22.39 11.73 7.17
N HIS A 68 22.15 13.01 6.83
CA HIS A 68 23.09 14.10 7.10
C HIS A 68 23.02 14.65 8.54
N LYS A 69 22.17 14.11 9.42
CA LYS A 69 22.05 14.57 10.81
C LYS A 69 22.80 13.64 11.76
N THR A 70 23.46 14.23 12.76
CA THR A 70 24.12 13.50 13.83
C THR A 70 23.09 12.74 14.68
N PRO A 71 23.18 11.40 14.75
CA PRO A 71 22.31 10.58 15.62
C PRO A 71 22.30 11.10 17.07
N GLY A 72 21.15 11.01 17.73
CA GLY A 72 20.97 11.49 19.12
C GLY A 72 20.80 13.01 19.27
N SER A 73 21.06 13.82 18.24
CA SER A 73 20.79 15.26 18.31
C SER A 73 19.29 15.57 18.26
N LYS A 74 18.86 16.69 18.89
CA LYS A 74 17.47 17.17 18.80
C LYS A 74 16.99 17.36 17.36
N ARG A 75 17.89 17.75 16.45
CA ARG A 75 17.60 17.93 15.01
C ARG A 75 17.43 16.58 14.29
N TYR A 76 18.21 15.57 14.67
CA TYR A 76 18.07 14.20 14.16
C TYR A 76 16.73 13.61 14.57
N GLU A 77 16.34 13.68 15.85
CA GLU A 77 15.05 13.13 16.29
C GLU A 77 13.86 13.78 15.59
N LYS A 78 13.89 15.11 15.37
CA LYS A 78 12.88 15.81 14.56
C LYS A 78 12.83 15.29 13.12
N ALA A 79 13.98 15.06 12.48
CA ALA A 79 14.05 14.51 11.12
C ALA A 79 13.55 13.06 11.07
N ARG A 80 13.94 12.24 12.04
CA ARG A 80 13.52 10.84 12.19
C ARG A 80 12.01 10.72 12.35
N ALA A 81 11.41 11.53 13.21
CA ALA A 81 9.96 11.59 13.39
C ALA A 81 9.23 11.98 12.09
N ARG A 82 9.77 12.91 11.30
CA ARG A 82 9.21 13.30 9.99
C ARG A 82 9.26 12.15 8.98
N VAL A 83 10.37 11.42 8.91
CA VAL A 83 10.50 10.23 8.06
C VAL A 83 9.50 9.16 8.50
N ALA A 84 9.42 8.87 9.80
CA ALA A 84 8.49 7.89 10.36
C ALA A 84 7.02 8.24 10.07
N LYS A 85 6.62 9.51 10.25
CA LYS A 85 5.26 9.99 9.94
C LYS A 85 4.94 9.85 8.45
N PHE A 86 5.90 10.15 7.58
CA PHE A 86 5.72 10.02 6.13
C PHE A 86 5.58 8.55 5.72
N HIS A 87 6.42 7.68 6.27
CA HIS A 87 6.35 6.24 6.04
C HIS A 87 5.02 5.65 6.53
N ALA A 88 4.56 6.04 7.72
CA ALA A 88 3.26 5.61 8.24
C ALA A 88 2.11 6.03 7.31
N LYS A 89 2.12 7.27 6.82
CA LYS A 89 1.12 7.75 5.84
C LYS A 89 1.15 6.96 4.53
N LEU A 90 2.33 6.58 4.04
CA LEU A 90 2.44 5.73 2.85
C LEU A 90 1.87 4.33 3.09
N LYS A 91 2.16 3.74 4.25
CA LYS A 91 1.59 2.45 4.65
C LYS A 91 0.05 2.53 4.68
N ASP A 92 -0.52 3.54 5.32
CA ASP A 92 -1.98 3.70 5.43
C ASP A 92 -2.64 3.79 4.05
N ILE A 93 -2.07 4.57 3.12
CA ILE A 93 -2.58 4.70 1.74
C ILE A 93 -2.53 3.36 0.99
N ARG A 94 -1.45 2.59 1.18
CA ARG A 94 -1.33 1.27 0.54
C ARG A 94 -2.35 0.29 1.09
N THR A 95 -2.51 0.24 2.41
CA THR A 95 -3.48 -0.64 3.05
C THR A 95 -4.91 -0.31 2.60
N ASP A 96 -5.28 0.97 2.58
CA ASP A 96 -6.59 1.42 2.08
C ASP A 96 -6.83 1.01 0.62
N PHE A 97 -5.84 1.25 -0.25
CA PHE A 97 -5.92 0.86 -1.66
C PHE A 97 -6.10 -0.66 -1.83
N LEU A 98 -5.29 -1.46 -1.13
CA LEU A 98 -5.36 -2.92 -1.21
C LEU A 98 -6.69 -3.46 -0.70
N HIS A 99 -7.19 -2.95 0.44
CA HIS A 99 -8.48 -3.37 0.99
C HIS A 99 -9.65 -3.06 0.05
N LYS A 100 -9.68 -1.85 -0.53
CA LYS A 100 -10.71 -1.47 -1.49
C LYS A 100 -10.66 -2.34 -2.73
N LEU A 101 -9.46 -2.58 -3.24
CA LEU A 101 -9.27 -3.38 -4.44
C LEU A 101 -9.65 -4.84 -4.22
N SER A 102 -9.19 -5.47 -3.13
CA SER A 102 -9.52 -6.86 -2.82
C SER A 102 -11.02 -7.04 -2.61
N THR A 103 -11.66 -6.11 -1.89
CA THR A 103 -13.11 -6.13 -1.68
C THR A 103 -13.87 -6.04 -3.00
N LYS A 104 -13.42 -5.16 -3.91
CA LYS A 104 -14.02 -5.04 -5.24
C LYS A 104 -13.89 -6.34 -6.03
N ILE A 105 -12.67 -6.86 -6.14
CA ILE A 105 -12.37 -8.08 -6.92
C ILE A 105 -13.18 -9.28 -6.40
N ILE A 106 -13.22 -9.48 -5.09
CA ILE A 106 -13.94 -10.61 -4.46
C ILE A 106 -15.46 -10.49 -4.64
N ARG A 107 -16.01 -9.27 -4.62
CA ARG A 107 -17.45 -9.06 -4.82
C ARG A 107 -17.87 -9.28 -6.27
N GLU A 108 -16.98 -9.02 -7.22
CA GLU A 108 -17.28 -9.06 -8.66
C GLU A 108 -16.95 -10.42 -9.31
N ASN A 109 -16.17 -11.28 -8.64
CA ASN A 109 -15.65 -12.54 -9.20
C ASN A 109 -15.69 -13.67 -8.16
N GLN A 110 -16.14 -14.87 -8.56
CA GLN A 110 -16.08 -16.06 -7.69
C GLN A 110 -14.71 -16.73 -7.71
N THR A 111 -13.96 -16.62 -8.82
CA THR A 111 -12.62 -17.19 -8.94
C THR A 111 -11.60 -16.11 -9.28
N VAL A 112 -10.51 -16.06 -8.51
CA VAL A 112 -9.40 -15.12 -8.72
C VAL A 112 -8.12 -15.91 -8.92
N VAL A 113 -7.48 -15.74 -10.09
CA VAL A 113 -6.18 -16.33 -10.40
C VAL A 113 -5.13 -15.24 -10.35
N LEU A 114 -4.06 -15.43 -9.57
CA LEU A 114 -2.96 -14.46 -9.44
C LEU A 114 -1.72 -14.99 -10.16
N GLU A 115 -1.20 -14.23 -11.11
CA GLU A 115 0.11 -14.48 -11.70
C GLU A 115 1.15 -13.48 -11.18
N ASP A 116 2.27 -13.97 -10.65
CA ASP A 116 3.37 -13.16 -10.12
C ASP A 116 4.58 -13.21 -11.06
N ARG A 117 4.74 -12.19 -11.91
CA ARG A 117 5.93 -12.02 -12.75
C ARG A 117 6.77 -10.83 -12.27
N LYS A 118 7.77 -11.12 -11.42
CA LYS A 118 8.94 -10.26 -11.07
C LYS A 118 8.72 -9.13 -10.04
N LEU A 119 8.20 -9.46 -8.86
CA LEU A 119 8.09 -8.52 -7.72
C LEU A 119 9.41 -7.98 -7.12
N SER A 120 10.60 -8.45 -7.52
CA SER A 120 11.87 -8.03 -6.88
C SER A 120 12.26 -6.58 -7.20
N ARG A 121 12.08 -6.10 -8.44
CA ARG A 121 12.37 -4.69 -8.83
C ARG A 121 11.22 -3.72 -8.51
N ALA A 122 9.98 -4.18 -8.59
CA ALA A 122 8.81 -3.36 -8.27
C ALA A 122 8.85 -2.82 -6.83
N ARG A 123 9.40 -3.62 -5.90
CA ARG A 123 9.51 -3.28 -4.48
C ARG A 123 10.37 -2.04 -4.21
N SER A 124 11.49 -1.88 -4.90
CA SER A 124 12.38 -0.72 -4.73
C SER A 124 11.81 0.55 -5.39
N ASP A 125 11.29 0.42 -6.60
CA ASP A 125 11.04 1.57 -7.48
C ASP A 125 9.75 2.30 -7.15
N LEU A 126 8.80 1.60 -6.52
CA LEU A 126 7.52 2.13 -6.04
C LEU A 126 7.52 2.35 -4.51
N GLY A 127 8.68 2.11 -3.86
CA GLY A 127 8.94 2.34 -2.44
C GLY A 127 8.21 1.40 -1.49
N TRP A 128 7.94 0.16 -1.89
CA TRP A 128 7.14 -0.83 -1.14
C TRP A 128 7.77 -1.36 0.15
N ILE A 129 8.99 -0.92 0.51
CA ILE A 129 9.70 -1.25 1.75
C ILE A 129 9.89 0.01 2.61
#